data_AF-A0A7X5JK86-F1
#
_entry.id   AF-A0A7X5JK86-F1
#
_cell.length_a   1.000
_cell.length_b   1.000
_cell.length_c   1.000
_cell.angle_alpha   90.00
_cell.angle_beta   90.00
_cell.angle_gamma   90.00
#
_symmetry.space_group_name_H-M   'P 1'
#
loop_
_entity.id
_entity.type
_entity.pdbx_description
1 polymer ?
#
loop_
_entity_poly.entity_id
_entity_poly.type
_entity_poly.pdbx_seq_one_letter_code
_entity_poly.pdbx_strand_id
1 'polypeptide(L)'
;MNDLVIYKNRKISVLEIPYPKYGSPYKEGLEHVKFVIDTGFQEFMKKYENISFDIKSLQKKINPDIGIEHQGVRIKFHQNSLEYVVKYLE
;
A
#
# COMPACT_ATOMS: atom_id res chain seq x y z
N MET A 1 9.49 -11.99 16.64
CA MET A 1 8.14 -11.40 16.73
C MET A 1 7.32 -12.13 15.67
N ASN A 2 6.50 -13.12 16.07
CA ASN A 2 5.84 -14.04 15.12
C ASN A 2 4.31 -13.87 15.12
N ASP A 3 3.79 -12.81 15.74
CA ASP A 3 2.35 -12.63 15.90
C ASP A 3 1.79 -11.85 14.72
N LEU A 4 0.88 -12.50 13.98
CA LEU A 4 0.12 -11.87 12.90
C LEU A 4 -0.87 -10.88 13.50
N VAL A 5 -1.00 -9.71 12.88
CA VAL A 5 -2.13 -8.83 13.17
C VAL A 5 -3.36 -9.44 12.50
N ILE A 6 -4.37 -9.81 13.28
CA ILE A 6 -5.63 -10.36 12.79
C ILE A 6 -6.68 -9.25 12.81
N TYR A 7 -7.25 -8.93 11.63
CA TYR A 7 -8.37 -8.01 11.51
C TYR A 7 -9.50 -8.66 10.73
N LYS A 8 -10.64 -8.91 11.40
CA LYS A 8 -11.75 -9.70 10.87
C LYS A 8 -11.24 -11.07 10.38
N ASN A 9 -11.41 -11.38 9.10
CA ASN A 9 -10.93 -12.60 8.46
C ASN A 9 -9.57 -12.44 7.74
N ARG A 10 -8.86 -11.33 7.96
CA ARG A 10 -7.56 -11.05 7.34
C ARG A 10 -6.43 -11.25 8.32
N LYS A 11 -5.40 -11.94 7.87
CA LYS A 11 -4.11 -12.06 8.53
C LYS A 11 -3.14 -11.08 7.87
N ILE A 12 -2.56 -10.19 8.67
CA ILE A 12 -1.60 -9.17 8.24
C ILE A 12 -0.25 -9.54 8.85
N SER A 13 0.68 -9.97 8.01
CA SER A 13 2.03 -10.41 8.42
C SER A 13 3.06 -9.29 8.44
N VAL A 14 2.74 -8.14 7.83
CA VAL A 14 3.66 -7.01 7.68
C VAL A 14 3.06 -5.77 8.30
N LEU A 15 3.82 -5.14 9.18
CA LEU A 15 3.57 -3.78 9.64
C LEU A 15 4.69 -2.88 9.13
N GLU A 16 4.30 -1.78 8.49
CA GLU A 16 5.23 -0.73 8.09
C GLU A 16 5.31 0.31 9.21
N ILE A 17 6.52 0.60 9.66
CA ILE A 17 6.77 1.64 10.66
C ILE A 17 7.47 2.79 9.93
N PRO A 18 6.77 3.89 9.63
CA PRO A 18 7.39 5.02 8.95
C PRO A 18 8.40 5.69 9.89
N TYR A 19 9.62 5.91 9.40
CA TYR A 19 10.57 6.79 10.08
C TYR A 19 10.17 8.25 9.81
N PRO A 20 9.89 9.06 10.85
CA PRO A 20 9.45 10.43 10.65
C PRO A 20 10.56 11.27 10.02
N LYS A 21 10.26 11.92 8.90
CA LYS A 21 11.15 12.93 8.32
C LYS A 21 11.06 14.22 9.13
N TYR A 22 12.22 14.86 9.35
CA TYR A 22 12.27 16.16 10.04
C TYR A 22 11.32 17.16 9.37
N GLY A 23 10.47 17.81 10.15
CA GLY A 23 9.50 18.80 9.67
C GLY A 23 8.24 18.22 8.99
N SER A 24 8.06 16.91 8.95
CA SER A 24 6.83 16.29 8.42
C SER A 24 5.86 15.94 9.56
N PRO A 25 4.60 16.38 9.51
CA PRO A 25 3.61 16.01 10.52
C PRO A 25 3.19 14.55 10.31
N TYR A 26 3.31 13.73 11.35
CA TYR A 26 2.77 12.37 11.38
C TYR A 26 1.67 12.31 12.42
N LYS A 27 0.46 11.95 11.99
CA LYS A 27 -0.61 11.64 12.94
C LYS A 27 -0.33 10.27 13.54
N GLU A 28 -0.51 10.15 14.84
CA GLU A 28 -0.47 8.85 15.50
C GLU A 28 -1.63 7.97 15.00
N GLY A 29 -1.35 6.69 14.77
CA GLY A 29 -2.34 5.69 14.37
C GLY A 29 -2.08 5.06 13.01
N LEU A 30 -3.08 4.34 12.50
CA LEU A 30 -3.03 3.67 11.19
C LEU A 30 -3.26 4.69 10.07
N GLU A 31 -2.24 4.93 9.25
CA GLU A 31 -2.29 5.91 8.15
C GLU A 31 -2.74 5.28 6.83
N HIS A 32 -2.29 4.06 6.54
CA HIS A 32 -2.56 3.40 5.27
C HIS A 32 -2.66 1.88 5.34
N VAL A 33 -3.27 1.31 4.32
CA VAL A 33 -3.26 -0.13 4.05
C VAL A 33 -2.80 -0.38 2.61
N LYS A 34 -2.03 -1.45 2.42
CA LYS A 34 -1.47 -1.85 1.13
C LYS A 34 -2.00 -3.22 0.74
N PHE A 35 -2.43 -3.36 -0.51
CA PHE A 35 -2.89 -4.61 -1.09
C PHE A 35 -2.00 -5.00 -2.27
N VAL A 36 -1.82 -6.31 -2.44
CA VAL A 36 -1.21 -6.87 -3.63
C VAL A 36 -2.33 -7.22 -4.61
N ILE A 37 -2.17 -6.80 -5.85
CA ILE A 37 -3.05 -7.14 -6.97
C ILE A 37 -2.28 -8.01 -7.97
N ASP A 38 -2.95 -8.97 -8.57
CA ASP A 38 -2.42 -9.92 -9.55
C ASP A 38 -2.66 -9.49 -11.00
N THR A 39 -3.22 -8.30 -11.20
CA THR A 39 -3.52 -7.70 -12.52
C THR A 39 -2.61 -6.49 -12.81
N GLY A 40 -2.55 -6.08 -14.07
CA GLY A 40 -1.92 -4.81 -14.45
C GLY A 40 -2.69 -3.60 -13.90
N PHE A 41 -2.02 -2.48 -13.62
CA PHE A 41 -2.70 -1.27 -13.09
C PHE A 41 -3.80 -0.76 -14.02
N GLN A 42 -3.57 -0.76 -15.33
CA GLN A 42 -4.58 -0.32 -16.30
C GLN A 42 -5.83 -1.20 -16.27
N GLU A 43 -5.66 -2.53 -16.23
CA GLU A 43 -6.76 -3.48 -16.12
C GLU A 43 -7.52 -3.30 -14.80
N PHE A 44 -6.79 -3.16 -13.69
CA PHE A 44 -7.38 -2.95 -12.37
C PHE A 44 -8.19 -1.66 -12.31
N MET A 45 -7.65 -0.55 -12.81
CA MET A 45 -8.35 0.74 -12.86
C MET A 45 -9.56 0.68 -13.78
N LYS A 46 -9.47 -0.01 -14.92
CA LYS A 46 -10.61 -0.21 -15.84
C LYS A 46 -11.73 -1.00 -15.18
N LYS A 47 -11.40 -2.03 -14.40
CA LYS A 47 -12.39 -2.81 -13.64
C LYS A 47 -13.15 -1.97 -12.61
N TYR A 48 -12.52 -0.91 -12.09
CA TYR A 48 -13.12 0.02 -11.14
C TYR A 48 -13.17 1.44 -11.70
N GLU A 49 -13.70 1.61 -12.92
CA GLU A 49 -13.70 2.87 -13.67
C GLU A 49 -14.36 4.06 -12.94
N ASN A 50 -15.26 3.78 -11.99
CA ASN A 50 -15.93 4.81 -11.17
C ASN A 50 -15.07 5.32 -10.00
N ILE A 51 -13.87 4.79 -9.83
CA ILE A 51 -12.94 5.19 -8.78
C ILE A 51 -11.82 6.03 -9.40
N SER A 52 -11.61 7.23 -8.84
CA SER A 52 -10.48 8.08 -9.23
C SER A 52 -9.22 7.62 -8.49
N PHE A 53 -8.29 7.02 -9.23
CA PHE A 53 -7.00 6.56 -8.70
C PHE A 53 -5.94 7.65 -8.77
N ASP A 54 -5.16 7.78 -7.70
CA ASP A 54 -3.92 8.53 -7.68
C ASP A 54 -2.78 7.67 -8.23
N ILE A 55 -2.19 8.14 -9.32
CA ILE A 55 -1.17 7.46 -10.11
C ILE A 55 0.22 8.08 -9.96
N LYS A 56 0.43 9.01 -9.02
CA LYS A 56 1.70 9.73 -8.81
C LYS A 56 2.88 8.84 -8.44
N SER A 57 2.66 7.56 -8.15
CA SER A 57 3.71 6.61 -7.79
C SER A 57 3.96 5.55 -8.87
N LEU A 58 3.29 5.63 -10.03
CA LEU A 58 3.47 4.66 -11.12
C LEU A 58 4.88 4.69 -11.72
N GLN A 59 5.55 5.84 -11.67
CA GLN A 59 6.90 6.04 -12.19
C GLN A 59 8.01 5.54 -11.27
N LYS A 60 7.67 5.05 -10.06
CA LYS A 60 8.68 4.48 -9.15
C LYS A 60 9.28 3.25 -9.80
N LYS A 61 10.62 3.17 -9.78
CA LYS A 61 11.37 2.02 -10.30
C LYS A 61 11.11 0.75 -9.48
N ILE A 62 11.02 0.90 -8.16
CA ILE A 62 10.79 -0.21 -7.23
C ILE A 62 9.38 -0.11 -6.70
N ASN A 63 8.65 -1.23 -6.85
CA ASN A 63 7.29 -1.45 -6.36
C ASN A 63 6.32 -0.27 -6.56
N PRO A 64 6.08 0.15 -7.83
CA PRO A 64 5.13 1.22 -8.14
C PRO A 64 3.74 0.93 -7.56
N ASP A 65 2.95 1.98 -7.39
CA ASP A 65 1.62 1.89 -6.82
C ASP A 65 0.62 2.85 -7.44
N ILE A 66 -0.63 2.44 -7.37
CA ILE A 66 -1.81 3.30 -7.48
C ILE A 66 -2.50 3.35 -6.12
N GLY A 67 -3.20 4.44 -5.81
CA GLY A 67 -3.89 4.54 -4.54
C GLY A 67 -5.18 5.32 -4.60
N ILE A 68 -5.95 5.22 -3.52
CA ILE A 68 -7.18 5.96 -3.28
C ILE A 68 -7.20 6.45 -1.85
N GLU A 69 -7.89 7.55 -1.60
CA GLU A 69 -8.19 8.01 -0.25
C GLU A 69 -9.59 7.57 0.12
N HIS A 70 -9.75 6.93 1.28
CA HIS A 70 -11.07 6.54 1.78
C HIS A 70 -11.18 6.77 3.28
N GLN A 71 -12.10 7.64 3.70
CA GLN A 71 -12.35 7.96 5.10
C GLN A 71 -11.08 8.37 5.89
N GLY A 72 -10.17 9.10 5.24
CA GLY A 72 -8.92 9.55 5.85
C GLY A 72 -7.86 8.47 6.02
N VAL A 73 -8.06 7.30 5.40
CA VAL A 73 -7.07 6.23 5.28
C VAL A 73 -6.65 6.12 3.84
N ARG A 74 -5.34 6.07 3.63
CA ARG A 74 -4.79 5.86 2.30
C ARG A 74 -4.76 4.37 1.97
N ILE A 75 -5.34 4.00 0.83
CA ILE A 75 -5.31 2.62 0.32
C ILE A 75 -4.39 2.59 -0.89
N LYS A 76 -3.43 1.66 -0.92
CA LYS A 76 -2.49 1.50 -2.04
C LYS A 76 -2.53 0.09 -2.60
N PHE A 77 -2.34 -0.03 -3.90
CA PHE A 77 -2.30 -1.28 -4.63
C PHE A 77 -0.95 -1.42 -5.33
N HIS A 78 -0.27 -2.52 -5.07
CA HIS A 78 1.05 -2.87 -5.60
C HIS A 78 0.97 -4.21 -6.33
N GLN A 79 1.96 -4.50 -7.17
CA GLN A 79 2.09 -5.81 -7.80
C GLN A 79 2.95 -6.78 -6.98
N ASN A 80 3.82 -6.27 -6.11
CA ASN A 80 4.63 -7.10 -5.21
C ASN A 80 4.28 -6.82 -3.74
N SER A 81 4.36 -7.87 -2.90
CA SER A 81 4.25 -7.70 -1.45
C SER A 81 5.46 -6.95 -0.89
N LEU A 82 5.29 -6.27 0.24
CA LEU A 82 6.42 -5.61 0.91
C LEU A 82 7.49 -6.61 1.36
N GLU A 83 7.10 -7.81 1.80
CA GLU A 83 8.05 -8.89 2.11
C GLU A 83 8.93 -9.25 0.92
N TYR A 84 8.36 -9.34 -0.28
CA TYR A 84 9.11 -9.62 -1.49
C TYR A 84 10.07 -8.48 -1.83
N VAL A 85 9.61 -7.24 -1.71
CA VAL A 85 10.44 -6.05 -1.97
C VAL A 85 11.67 -6.03 -1.07
N VAL A 86 11.47 -6.13 0.25
CA VAL A 86 12.56 -6.08 1.25
C VAL A 86 13.50 -7.28 1.15
N LYS A 87 13.06 -8.40 0.58
CA LYS A 87 13.89 -9.60 0.47
C LYS A 87 14.69 -9.66 -0.83
N TYR A 88 14.19 -9.05 -1.90
CA TYR A 88 14.70 -9.31 -3.26
C TYR A 88 14.95 -8.06 -4.10
N LEU A 89 14.39 -6.90 -3.76
CA LEU A 89 14.46 -5.69 -4.57
C LEU A 89 15.18 -4.53 -3.86
N GLU A 90 15.27 -4.56 -2.53
CA GLU A 90 15.95 -3.58 -1.68
C GLU A 90 16.66 -4.27 -0.51
#